data_AF-A0A5R9AD93-F1
#
_entry.id   AF-A0A5R9AD93-F1
#
_cell.length_a   1.000
_cell.length_b   1.000
_cell.length_c   1.000
_cell.angle_alpha   90.00
_cell.angle_beta   90.00
_cell.angle_gamma   90.00
#
_symmetry.space_group_name_H-M   'P 1'
#
loop_
_entity.id
_entity.type
_entity.pdbx_description
1 polymer ?
#
loop_
_entity_poly.entity_id
_entity_poly.type
_entity_poly.pdbx_seq_one_letter_code
_entity_poly.pdbx_strand_id
1 'polypeptide(L)'
;MGAMTSSARTASGHGLATIAANGNVLDTWFPSPALAPLAENDDAALTRQLEAAESEDADRGVKVRAVSVESDLDAEVTGPSDAWLRLHLLSHRLCAPNSINLNGIFGHLTNVVWTNFGPCSVEGFERTRLKLRSRGHVTVYSIDKFPRLVDYVTPSGVRIADADRVRLGAHLAEGTTVMHEGFVNFNAGTLGTSMVEGRISAGVVVGDGTDVGGSASIMGTLSGGGKEKISLGERVLLGANSGVGISLGDDCVVEAGLYVTAGTKVTVLDGEGGVSGTAKGSELSGSSGLLFLRDSVTGQVQARPRKGQKVELNAALHAN
;
A
#
# COMPACT_ATOMS: atom_id res chain seq x y z
N MET A 1 -16.39 -25.55 -29.50
CA MET A 1 -15.75 -25.49 -28.17
C MET A 1 -16.21 -24.20 -27.54
N GLY A 2 -17.06 -24.29 -26.52
CA GLY A 2 -17.61 -23.12 -25.85
C GLY A 2 -16.49 -22.32 -25.19
N ALA A 3 -16.50 -21.01 -25.40
CA ALA A 3 -15.65 -20.08 -24.67
C ALA A 3 -15.94 -20.28 -23.18
N MET A 4 -14.92 -20.68 -22.41
CA MET A 4 -14.97 -20.56 -20.96
C MET A 4 -15.06 -19.07 -20.66
N THR A 5 -16.26 -18.58 -20.40
CA THR A 5 -16.48 -17.30 -19.74
C THR A 5 -15.78 -17.39 -18.40
N SER A 6 -14.62 -16.74 -18.28
CA SER A 6 -14.03 -16.38 -17.00
C SER A 6 -15.14 -15.76 -16.15
N SER A 7 -15.58 -16.43 -15.09
CA SER A 7 -16.51 -15.83 -14.12
C SER A 7 -15.83 -14.57 -13.58
N ALA A 8 -16.46 -13.41 -13.76
CA ALA A 8 -15.94 -12.15 -13.23
C ALA A 8 -15.60 -12.32 -11.75
N ARG A 9 -14.44 -11.83 -11.32
CA ARG A 9 -14.07 -11.84 -9.91
C ARG A 9 -14.82 -10.71 -9.23
N THR A 10 -16.02 -11.00 -8.78
CA THR A 10 -16.92 -10.00 -8.20
C THR A 10 -16.69 -9.85 -6.69
N ALA A 11 -16.77 -8.63 -6.22
CA ALA A 11 -16.86 -8.30 -4.80
C ALA A 11 -18.06 -7.40 -4.53
N SER A 12 -18.52 -7.39 -3.29
CA SER A 12 -19.62 -6.54 -2.87
C SER A 12 -19.44 -6.04 -1.43
N GLY A 13 -20.21 -5.02 -1.07
CA GLY A 13 -20.27 -4.55 0.31
C GLY A 13 -21.47 -3.63 0.55
N HIS A 14 -22.01 -3.73 1.76
CA HIS A 14 -22.92 -2.75 2.33
C HIS A 14 -22.12 -1.76 3.18
N GLY A 15 -22.40 -0.46 3.04
CA GLY A 15 -21.61 0.56 3.70
C GLY A 15 -22.35 1.87 3.96
N LEU A 16 -21.64 2.83 4.55
CA LEU A 16 -22.10 4.20 4.78
C LEU A 16 -21.25 5.18 3.98
N ALA A 17 -21.88 5.90 3.06
CA ALA A 17 -21.23 6.95 2.28
C ALA A 17 -21.48 8.32 2.89
N THR A 18 -20.43 9.11 3.14
CA THR A 18 -20.57 10.54 3.46
C THR A 18 -20.57 11.36 2.17
N ILE A 19 -21.68 12.02 1.88
CA ILE A 19 -21.92 12.76 0.64
C ILE A 19 -22.01 14.24 0.96
N ALA A 20 -21.18 15.06 0.29
CA ALA A 20 -21.21 16.51 0.42
C ALA A 20 -22.44 17.13 -0.28
N ALA A 21 -22.76 18.38 0.07
CA ALA A 21 -23.87 19.12 -0.52
C ALA A 21 -23.81 19.25 -2.05
N ASN A 22 -22.61 19.19 -2.65
CA ASN A 22 -22.41 19.21 -4.10
C ASN A 22 -22.54 17.83 -4.76
N GLY A 23 -22.90 16.78 -4.01
CA GLY A 23 -23.05 15.41 -4.48
C GLY A 23 -21.76 14.58 -4.47
N ASN A 24 -20.59 15.17 -4.15
CA ASN A 24 -19.35 14.41 -4.07
C ASN A 24 -19.39 13.45 -2.89
N VAL A 25 -19.05 12.19 -3.15
CA VAL A 25 -18.76 11.21 -2.10
C VAL A 25 -17.39 11.56 -1.51
N LEU A 26 -17.38 11.88 -0.22
CA LEU A 26 -16.14 12.16 0.52
C LEU A 26 -15.50 10.86 0.97
N ASP A 27 -16.30 9.93 1.50
CA ASP A 27 -15.86 8.59 1.86
C ASP A 27 -16.98 7.55 1.75
N THR A 28 -16.61 6.28 1.82
CA THR A 28 -17.56 5.18 2.05
C THR A 28 -16.91 4.13 2.94
N TRP A 29 -17.53 3.84 4.09
CA TRP A 29 -17.07 2.80 5.01
C TRP A 29 -17.84 1.50 4.79
N PHE A 30 -17.13 0.40 4.57
CA PHE A 30 -17.69 -0.94 4.40
C PHE A 30 -17.29 -1.83 5.59
N PRO A 31 -18.18 -2.13 6.54
CA PRO A 31 -17.81 -2.90 7.74
C PRO A 31 -17.43 -4.35 7.46
N SER A 32 -18.07 -4.96 6.46
CA SER A 32 -17.90 -6.38 6.11
C SER A 32 -18.01 -6.61 4.59
N PRO A 33 -17.02 -6.17 3.80
CA PRO A 33 -16.99 -6.46 2.37
C PRO A 33 -16.77 -7.96 2.12
N ALA A 34 -17.22 -8.46 0.96
CA ALA A 34 -17.14 -9.87 0.59
C ALA A 34 -16.68 -10.08 -0.86
N LEU A 35 -16.00 -11.20 -1.12
CA LEU A 35 -15.68 -11.68 -2.48
C LEU A 35 -16.84 -12.51 -3.04
N ALA A 36 -18.00 -11.88 -3.16
CA ALA A 36 -19.21 -12.48 -3.71
C ALA A 36 -20.04 -11.41 -4.44
N PRO A 37 -20.87 -11.80 -5.42
CA PRO A 37 -21.90 -10.93 -5.99
C PRO A 37 -22.79 -10.33 -4.89
N LEU A 38 -23.29 -9.12 -5.11
CA LEU A 38 -24.16 -8.42 -4.16
C LEU A 38 -25.45 -9.19 -3.90
N ALA A 39 -25.97 -9.90 -4.90
CA ALA A 39 -27.16 -10.75 -4.74
C ALA A 39 -26.94 -11.93 -3.78
N GLU A 40 -25.69 -12.33 -3.54
CA GLU A 40 -25.32 -13.41 -2.61
C GLU A 40 -24.88 -12.87 -1.23
N ASN A 41 -24.65 -11.57 -1.13
CA ASN A 41 -24.32 -10.87 0.11
C ASN A 41 -25.61 -10.36 0.77
N ASP A 42 -26.44 -11.25 1.30
CA ASP A 42 -27.75 -10.92 1.90
C ASP A 42 -27.67 -10.71 3.43
N ASP A 43 -26.78 -9.81 3.88
CA ASP A 43 -26.74 -9.44 5.30
C ASP A 43 -27.80 -8.37 5.62
N ALA A 44 -29.05 -8.83 5.73
CA ALA A 44 -30.18 -7.97 6.06
C ALA A 44 -30.07 -7.33 7.45
N ALA A 45 -29.33 -7.94 8.38
CA ALA A 45 -29.13 -7.36 9.71
C ALA A 45 -28.17 -6.17 9.66
N LEU A 46 -27.04 -6.32 8.98
CA LEU A 46 -26.09 -5.24 8.72
C LEU A 46 -26.76 -4.10 7.95
N THR A 47 -27.49 -4.41 6.88
CA THR A 47 -28.16 -3.39 6.06
C THR A 47 -29.10 -2.52 6.90
N ARG A 48 -29.93 -3.13 7.77
CA ARG A 48 -30.80 -2.39 8.69
C ARG A 48 -30.02 -1.53 9.70
N GLN A 49 -28.87 -1.99 10.17
CA GLN A 49 -28.01 -1.21 11.07
C GLN A 49 -27.41 0.01 10.37
N LEU A 50 -27.01 -0.15 9.10
CA LEU A 50 -26.49 0.95 8.27
C LEU A 50 -27.60 1.97 7.98
N GLU A 51 -28.79 1.52 7.59
CA GLU A 51 -29.97 2.39 7.40
C GLU A 51 -30.31 3.18 8.67
N ALA A 52 -30.25 2.53 9.84
CA ALA A 52 -30.47 3.19 11.12
C ALA A 52 -29.38 4.20 11.50
N ALA A 53 -28.19 4.10 10.90
CA ALA A 53 -27.06 5.00 11.11
C ALA A 53 -27.01 6.17 10.11
N GLU A 54 -27.95 6.24 9.15
CA GLU A 54 -28.07 7.39 8.27
C GLU A 54 -28.27 8.69 9.06
N SER A 55 -27.65 9.76 8.59
CA SER A 55 -27.70 11.05 9.27
C SER A 55 -27.45 12.22 8.32
N GLU A 56 -27.70 13.42 8.80
CA GLU A 56 -27.30 14.66 8.14
C GLU A 56 -26.57 15.55 9.13
N ASP A 57 -25.51 16.21 8.69
CA ASP A 57 -24.79 17.19 9.50
C ASP A 57 -24.80 18.53 8.77
N ALA A 58 -25.66 19.44 9.23
CA ALA A 58 -25.84 20.76 8.62
C ALA A 58 -24.62 21.69 8.75
N ASP A 59 -23.78 21.48 9.77
CA ASP A 59 -22.59 22.31 9.94
C ASP A 59 -21.49 21.90 8.97
N ARG A 60 -21.33 20.60 8.75
CA ARG A 60 -20.46 20.05 7.70
C ARG A 60 -21.06 20.19 6.30
N GLY A 61 -22.38 20.27 6.18
CA GLY A 61 -23.09 20.25 4.91
C GLY A 61 -23.01 18.88 4.23
N VAL A 62 -23.12 17.80 5.01
CA VAL A 62 -23.02 16.42 4.50
C VAL A 62 -24.22 15.57 4.89
N LYS A 63 -24.43 14.52 4.11
CA LYS A 63 -25.43 13.47 4.32
C LYS A 63 -24.72 12.13 4.39
N VAL A 64 -24.97 11.34 5.43
CA VAL A 64 -24.49 9.96 5.54
C VAL A 64 -25.62 9.04 5.09
N ARG A 65 -25.35 8.16 4.13
CA ARG A 65 -26.36 7.26 3.52
C ARG A 65 -25.87 5.83 3.44
N ALA A 66 -26.78 4.89 3.68
CA ALA A 66 -26.53 3.48 3.43
C ALA A 66 -26.41 3.25 1.92
N VAL A 67 -25.41 2.47 1.52
CA VAL A 67 -25.15 2.12 0.13
C VAL A 67 -24.80 0.65 0.01
N SER A 68 -25.15 0.04 -1.11
CA SER A 68 -24.75 -1.31 -1.49
C SER A 68 -24.00 -1.23 -2.81
N VAL A 69 -22.79 -1.80 -2.86
CA VAL A 69 -21.90 -1.69 -4.02
C VAL A 69 -21.48 -3.09 -4.45
N GLU A 70 -21.45 -3.30 -5.77
CA GLU A 70 -20.85 -4.45 -6.42
C GLU A 70 -19.74 -3.95 -7.35
N SER A 71 -18.62 -4.68 -7.40
CA SER A 71 -17.46 -4.35 -8.21
C SER A 71 -16.94 -5.59 -8.94
N ASP A 72 -16.72 -5.46 -10.26
CA ASP A 72 -15.88 -6.40 -11.01
C ASP A 72 -14.40 -6.03 -10.79
N LEU A 73 -13.66 -6.91 -10.10
CA LEU A 73 -12.28 -6.65 -9.68
C LEU A 73 -11.27 -6.63 -10.82
N ASP A 74 -11.64 -7.08 -12.02
CA ASP A 74 -10.80 -7.03 -13.22
C ASP A 74 -11.07 -5.77 -14.06
N ALA A 75 -12.25 -5.16 -13.92
CA ALA A 75 -12.62 -3.90 -14.58
C ALA A 75 -11.98 -2.66 -13.92
N GLU A 76 -11.91 -1.56 -14.67
CA GLU A 76 -11.49 -0.26 -14.12
C GLU A 76 -12.46 0.22 -13.04
N VAL A 77 -11.99 1.11 -12.17
CA VAL A 77 -12.83 1.72 -11.16
C VAL A 77 -13.93 2.54 -11.84
N THR A 78 -15.18 2.33 -11.44
CA THR A 78 -16.36 2.91 -12.10
C THR A 78 -17.00 4.07 -11.32
N GLY A 79 -16.68 4.21 -10.03
CA GLY A 79 -17.27 5.23 -9.17
C GLY A 79 -16.55 5.40 -7.83
N PRO A 80 -16.92 6.44 -7.05
CA PRO A 80 -16.30 6.69 -5.75
C PRO A 80 -16.45 5.51 -4.79
N SER A 81 -17.66 4.99 -4.57
CA SER A 81 -17.86 3.90 -3.59
C SER A 81 -17.29 2.56 -4.06
N ASP A 82 -17.14 2.34 -5.37
CA ASP A 82 -16.34 1.23 -5.94
C ASP A 82 -14.85 1.38 -5.55
N ALA A 83 -14.27 2.58 -5.70
CA ALA A 83 -12.91 2.86 -5.25
C ALA A 83 -12.72 2.53 -3.76
N TRP A 84 -13.64 2.99 -2.92
CA TRP A 84 -13.63 2.72 -1.47
C TRP A 84 -13.74 1.22 -1.17
N LEU A 85 -14.62 0.49 -1.85
CA LEU A 85 -14.77 -0.96 -1.67
C LEU A 85 -13.45 -1.69 -1.98
N ARG A 86 -12.80 -1.35 -3.10
CA ARG A 86 -11.50 -1.97 -3.47
C ARG A 86 -10.40 -1.72 -2.44
N LEU A 87 -10.34 -0.52 -1.85
CA LEU A 87 -9.38 -0.23 -0.78
C LEU A 87 -9.70 -1.03 0.50
N HIS A 88 -10.99 -1.22 0.83
CA HIS A 88 -11.38 -2.08 1.95
C HIS A 88 -11.00 -3.54 1.69
N LEU A 89 -11.20 -4.07 0.48
CA LEU A 89 -10.81 -5.45 0.15
C LEU A 89 -9.32 -5.72 0.40
N LEU A 90 -8.46 -4.75 0.08
CA LEU A 90 -7.02 -4.82 0.38
C LEU A 90 -6.75 -4.79 1.89
N SER A 91 -7.34 -3.84 2.61
CA SER A 91 -7.09 -3.67 4.06
C SER A 91 -7.73 -4.73 4.94
N HIS A 92 -8.83 -5.36 4.49
CA HIS A 92 -9.40 -6.57 5.10
C HIS A 92 -8.60 -7.85 4.76
N ARG A 93 -7.58 -7.75 3.90
CA ARG A 93 -6.79 -8.89 3.38
C ARG A 93 -7.61 -9.90 2.57
N LEU A 94 -8.75 -9.48 2.01
CA LEU A 94 -9.52 -10.28 1.07
C LEU A 94 -8.83 -10.34 -0.29
N CYS A 95 -8.09 -9.29 -0.65
CA CYS A 95 -7.27 -9.23 -1.85
C CYS A 95 -5.83 -8.87 -1.50
N ALA A 96 -4.88 -9.51 -2.16
CA ALA A 96 -3.48 -9.13 -2.06
C ALA A 96 -3.20 -7.86 -2.89
N PRO A 97 -2.15 -7.09 -2.56
CA PRO A 97 -1.68 -6.03 -3.44
C PRO A 97 -1.46 -6.54 -4.87
N ASN A 98 -1.81 -5.72 -5.86
CA ASN A 98 -1.70 -6.02 -7.29
C ASN A 98 -2.62 -7.14 -7.81
N SER A 99 -3.51 -7.70 -6.97
CA SER A 99 -4.45 -8.74 -7.41
C SER A 99 -5.80 -8.21 -7.89
N ILE A 100 -6.03 -6.89 -7.83
CA ILE A 100 -7.26 -6.23 -8.29
C ILE A 100 -6.92 -4.99 -9.11
N ASN A 101 -7.79 -4.65 -10.06
CA ASN A 101 -7.62 -3.48 -10.91
C ASN A 101 -7.99 -2.20 -10.13
N LEU A 102 -7.09 -1.22 -10.11
CA LEU A 102 -7.29 0.09 -9.46
C LEU A 102 -7.08 1.24 -10.46
N ASN A 103 -7.12 0.96 -11.76
CA ASN A 103 -7.01 1.98 -12.79
C ASN A 103 -8.13 3.01 -12.62
N GLY A 104 -7.79 4.29 -12.75
CA GLY A 104 -8.73 5.40 -12.58
C GLY A 104 -9.01 5.81 -11.14
N ILE A 105 -8.54 5.08 -10.12
CA ILE A 105 -8.92 5.30 -8.71
C ILE A 105 -8.77 6.76 -8.23
N PHE A 106 -7.68 7.44 -8.61
CA PHE A 106 -7.43 8.84 -8.24
C PHE A 106 -8.47 9.82 -8.78
N GLY A 107 -9.10 9.51 -9.92
CA GLY A 107 -10.17 10.30 -10.52
C GLY A 107 -11.50 10.17 -9.77
N HIS A 108 -11.70 9.06 -9.07
CA HIS A 108 -12.93 8.79 -8.31
C HIS A 108 -12.86 9.19 -6.83
N LEU A 109 -11.65 9.32 -6.27
CA LEU A 109 -11.48 9.77 -4.88
C LEU A 109 -11.51 11.30 -4.77
N THR A 110 -12.39 11.83 -3.92
CA THR A 110 -12.44 13.26 -3.61
C THR A 110 -11.27 13.67 -2.72
N ASN A 111 -10.70 14.88 -2.89
CA ASN A 111 -9.77 15.42 -1.90
C ASN A 111 -10.57 15.91 -0.69
N VAL A 112 -10.28 15.41 0.51
CA VAL A 112 -11.11 15.59 1.71
C VAL A 112 -10.31 16.26 2.81
N VAL A 113 -10.98 17.09 3.62
CA VAL A 113 -10.43 17.54 4.91
C VAL A 113 -10.88 16.55 6.00
N TRP A 114 -9.94 15.76 6.51
CA TRP A 114 -10.18 14.73 7.52
C TRP A 114 -10.12 15.35 8.91
N THR A 115 -11.24 15.37 9.63
CA THR A 115 -11.34 16.07 10.92
C THR A 115 -11.80 15.16 12.05
N ASN A 116 -11.66 15.64 13.29
CA ASN A 116 -12.28 15.00 14.45
C ASN A 116 -13.82 14.96 14.43
N PHE A 117 -14.46 15.67 13.49
CA PHE A 117 -15.91 15.61 13.24
C PHE A 117 -16.25 14.79 11.98
N GLY A 118 -15.29 14.05 11.41
CA GLY A 118 -15.45 13.28 10.19
C GLY A 118 -15.02 14.03 8.93
N PRO A 119 -15.28 13.46 7.74
CA PRO A 119 -14.85 14.04 6.47
C PRO A 119 -15.65 15.31 6.14
N CYS A 120 -14.94 16.30 5.59
CA CYS A 120 -15.49 17.56 5.12
C CYS A 120 -14.97 17.91 3.72
N SER A 121 -15.78 18.63 2.94
CA SER A 121 -15.34 19.21 1.67
C SER A 121 -14.21 20.23 1.88
N VAL A 122 -13.24 20.24 0.96
CA VAL A 122 -12.21 21.30 0.90
C VAL A 122 -12.83 22.66 0.58
N GLU A 123 -13.77 22.67 -0.36
CA GLU A 123 -14.49 23.88 -0.75
C GLU A 123 -15.31 24.42 0.43
N GLY A 124 -15.10 25.69 0.77
CA GLY A 124 -15.84 26.35 1.85
C GLY A 124 -15.45 25.90 3.27
N PHE A 125 -14.38 25.11 3.43
CA PHE A 125 -14.06 24.49 4.72
C PHE A 125 -13.90 25.48 5.87
N GLU A 126 -13.37 26.68 5.67
CA GLU A 126 -13.22 27.65 6.77
C GLU A 126 -14.57 28.14 7.34
N ARG A 127 -15.63 28.18 6.51
CA ARG A 127 -17.00 28.42 7.01
C ARG A 127 -17.52 27.22 7.78
N THR A 128 -17.26 26.00 7.29
CA THR A 128 -17.57 24.75 7.99
C THR A 128 -16.86 24.69 9.35
N ARG A 129 -15.57 25.03 9.40
CA ARG A 129 -14.76 25.11 10.62
C ARG A 129 -15.37 26.09 11.62
N LEU A 130 -15.79 27.28 11.18
CA LEU A 130 -16.44 28.27 12.04
C LEU A 130 -17.73 27.72 12.67
N LYS A 131 -18.57 27.02 11.89
CA LYS A 131 -19.78 26.37 12.42
C LYS A 131 -19.43 25.28 13.44
N LEU A 132 -18.50 24.39 13.11
CA LEU A 132 -18.06 23.30 13.97
C LEU A 132 -17.39 23.77 15.28
N ARG A 133 -16.80 24.97 15.31
CA ARG A 133 -16.21 25.56 16.53
C ARG A 133 -17.24 25.72 17.67
N SER A 134 -18.53 25.85 17.35
CA SER A 134 -19.60 25.86 18.35
C SER A 134 -19.71 24.53 19.12
N ARG A 135 -19.21 23.43 18.53
CA ARG A 135 -19.22 22.08 19.10
C ARG A 135 -17.90 21.70 19.79
N GLY A 136 -16.86 22.53 19.70
CA GLY A 136 -15.55 22.29 20.33
C GLY A 136 -14.35 22.65 19.45
N HIS A 137 -13.16 22.18 19.85
CA HIS A 137 -11.95 22.35 19.05
C HIS A 137 -12.05 21.51 17.75
N VAL A 138 -11.67 22.12 16.63
CA VAL A 138 -11.66 21.46 15.31
C VAL A 138 -10.20 21.12 14.96
N THR A 139 -9.89 19.84 14.95
CA THR A 139 -8.60 19.30 14.52
C THR A 139 -8.73 18.80 13.10
N VAL A 140 -7.77 19.17 12.24
CA VAL A 140 -7.61 18.57 10.91
C VAL A 140 -6.44 17.59 11.02
N TYR A 141 -6.71 16.32 10.77
CA TYR A 141 -5.69 15.27 10.77
C TYR A 141 -4.92 15.25 9.44
N SER A 142 -5.63 15.38 8.33
CA SER A 142 -5.05 15.33 6.98
C SER A 142 -5.93 16.06 5.97
N ILE A 143 -5.34 16.47 4.85
CA ILE A 143 -6.03 16.95 3.66
C ILE A 143 -5.53 16.10 2.49
N ASP A 144 -6.26 15.04 2.16
CA ASP A 144 -5.84 14.04 1.16
C ASP A 144 -7.05 13.27 0.62
N LYS A 145 -6.84 12.57 -0.50
CA LYS A 145 -7.78 11.61 -1.11
C LYS A 145 -7.84 10.28 -0.37
N PHE A 146 -6.79 9.92 0.36
CA PHE A 146 -6.70 8.67 1.11
C PHE A 146 -6.70 8.95 2.62
N PRO A 147 -7.59 8.33 3.40
CA PRO A 147 -7.58 8.43 4.85
C PRO A 147 -6.65 7.39 5.47
N ARG A 148 -6.59 7.42 6.80
CA ARG A 148 -5.89 6.45 7.64
C ARG A 148 -6.63 5.12 7.62
N LEU A 149 -5.90 4.01 7.52
CA LEU A 149 -6.48 2.66 7.48
C LEU A 149 -7.34 2.36 8.72
N VAL A 150 -6.83 2.72 9.90
CA VAL A 150 -7.43 2.33 11.20
C VAL A 150 -8.75 3.01 11.50
N ASP A 151 -9.07 4.09 10.79
CA ASP A 151 -10.35 4.77 10.91
C ASP A 151 -11.49 3.96 10.23
N TYR A 152 -11.14 2.93 9.46
CA TYR A 152 -12.08 2.07 8.70
C TYR A 152 -11.96 0.59 9.06
N VAL A 153 -10.73 0.08 9.21
CA VAL A 153 -10.43 -1.35 9.42
C VAL A 153 -9.38 -1.52 10.50
N THR A 154 -9.62 -2.41 11.46
CA THR A 154 -8.59 -2.83 12.43
C THR A 154 -8.16 -4.26 12.11
N PRO A 155 -7.12 -4.49 11.30
CA PRO A 155 -6.69 -5.83 10.90
C PRO A 155 -6.16 -6.61 12.11
N SER A 156 -6.59 -7.86 12.26
CA SER A 156 -6.17 -8.72 13.36
C SER A 156 -4.68 -9.08 13.28
N GLY A 157 -4.05 -9.18 14.45
CA GLY A 157 -2.65 -9.63 14.58
C GLY A 157 -1.61 -8.63 14.06
N VAL A 158 -1.98 -7.36 13.91
CA VAL A 158 -1.10 -6.28 13.43
C VAL A 158 -0.90 -5.24 14.51
N ARG A 159 0.29 -4.64 14.57
CA ARG A 159 0.56 -3.44 15.37
C ARG A 159 0.92 -2.27 14.48
N ILE A 160 0.39 -1.09 14.78
CA ILE A 160 0.69 0.16 14.09
C ILE A 160 0.96 1.21 15.17
N ALA A 161 2.21 1.66 15.28
CA ALA A 161 2.63 2.57 16.35
C ALA A 161 2.18 4.02 16.08
N ASP A 162 2.24 4.46 14.83
CA ASP A 162 1.64 5.71 14.36
C ASP A 162 0.75 5.41 13.15
N ALA A 163 -0.57 5.46 13.38
CA ALA A 163 -1.55 5.10 12.36
C ALA A 163 -1.78 6.19 11.30
N ASP A 164 -1.20 7.38 11.47
CA ASP A 164 -1.21 8.44 10.43
C ASP A 164 -0.46 8.01 9.17
N ARG A 165 0.43 7.01 9.31
CA ARG A 165 1.36 6.57 8.25
C ARG A 165 0.92 5.32 7.49
N VAL A 166 -0.28 4.82 7.75
CA VAL A 166 -0.84 3.67 7.05
C VAL A 166 -2.13 4.10 6.36
N ARG A 167 -2.11 4.17 5.04
CA ARG A 167 -3.28 4.55 4.25
C ARG A 167 -4.29 3.41 4.13
N LEU A 168 -5.58 3.74 4.07
CA LEU A 168 -6.58 2.77 3.63
C LEU A 168 -6.19 2.21 2.24
N GLY A 169 -6.32 0.90 2.07
CA GLY A 169 -5.81 0.16 0.94
C GLY A 169 -4.42 -0.45 1.16
N ALA A 170 -3.75 -0.17 2.27
CA ALA A 170 -2.58 -0.94 2.70
C ALA A 170 -3.01 -2.35 3.12
N HIS A 171 -2.20 -3.35 2.78
CA HIS A 171 -2.38 -4.76 3.16
C HIS A 171 -1.31 -5.16 4.19
N LEU A 172 -1.72 -5.41 5.43
CA LEU A 172 -0.80 -5.79 6.51
C LEU A 172 -1.11 -7.21 6.98
N ALA A 173 -0.29 -8.18 6.56
CA ALA A 173 -0.44 -9.57 6.98
C ALA A 173 -0.28 -9.73 8.50
N GLU A 174 -0.88 -10.79 9.04
CA GLU A 174 -0.77 -11.12 10.47
C GLU A 174 0.71 -11.26 10.88
N GLY A 175 1.05 -10.73 12.06
CA GLY A 175 2.43 -10.63 12.56
C GLY A 175 3.14 -9.34 12.16
N THR A 176 2.61 -8.56 11.23
CA THR A 176 3.21 -7.28 10.83
C THR A 176 3.21 -6.26 11.97
N THR A 177 4.35 -5.62 12.17
CA THR A 177 4.47 -4.42 13.00
C THR A 177 4.94 -3.24 12.15
N VAL A 178 4.12 -2.19 12.09
CA VAL A 178 4.52 -0.89 11.54
C VAL A 178 4.93 0.02 12.70
N MET A 179 6.21 0.36 12.79
CA MET A 179 6.74 1.28 13.80
C MET A 179 6.50 2.74 13.38
N HIS A 180 6.78 3.69 14.27
CA HIS A 180 6.47 5.12 14.09
C HIS A 180 7.01 5.74 12.80
N GLU A 181 8.15 5.26 12.31
CA GLU A 181 8.74 5.77 11.06
C GLU A 181 8.34 4.95 9.82
N GLY A 182 7.71 3.79 10.07
CA GLY A 182 7.11 2.95 9.07
C GLY A 182 6.02 3.70 8.30
N PHE A 183 5.93 3.47 7.00
CA PHE A 183 4.86 3.99 6.15
C PHE A 183 4.44 2.92 5.16
N VAL A 184 3.13 2.74 4.98
CA VAL A 184 2.58 1.81 3.98
C VAL A 184 1.49 2.51 3.18
N ASN A 185 1.69 2.55 1.87
CA ASN A 185 0.75 3.16 0.94
C ASN A 185 -0.40 2.20 0.56
N PHE A 186 -1.36 2.68 -0.23
CA PHE A 186 -2.40 1.84 -0.80
C PHE A 186 -1.82 0.85 -1.83
N ASN A 187 -2.51 -0.29 -2.00
CA ASN A 187 -2.10 -1.37 -2.91
C ASN A 187 -0.65 -1.80 -2.67
N ALA A 188 -0.25 -1.85 -1.41
CA ALA A 188 1.10 -2.17 -0.96
C ALA A 188 1.06 -2.78 0.43
N GLY A 189 2.17 -3.37 0.85
CA GLY A 189 2.37 -3.83 2.21
C GLY A 189 3.01 -5.20 2.29
N THR A 190 2.60 -6.00 3.26
CA THR A 190 3.27 -7.23 3.69
C THR A 190 2.40 -8.46 3.39
N LEU A 191 3.04 -9.56 3.00
CA LEU A 191 2.40 -10.86 2.77
C LEU A 191 2.63 -11.86 3.91
N GLY A 192 3.42 -11.50 4.91
CA GLY A 192 3.67 -12.31 6.10
C GLY A 192 4.08 -11.47 7.31
N THR A 193 4.80 -12.09 8.24
CA THR A 193 5.35 -11.41 9.41
C THR A 193 6.49 -10.50 8.99
N SER A 194 6.41 -9.21 9.31
CA SER A 194 7.43 -8.23 8.93
C SER A 194 7.57 -7.12 9.97
N MET A 195 8.78 -6.64 10.19
CA MET A 195 9.03 -5.36 10.86
C MET A 195 9.12 -4.25 9.82
N VAL A 196 8.27 -3.23 9.93
CA VAL A 196 8.21 -2.10 9.00
C VAL A 196 8.51 -0.80 9.73
N GLU A 197 9.74 -0.33 9.59
CA GLU A 197 10.24 0.93 10.16
C GLU A 197 10.64 1.94 9.06
N GLY A 198 10.56 1.54 7.79
CA GLY A 198 10.76 2.40 6.62
C GLY A 198 9.51 2.54 5.74
N ARG A 199 9.70 3.01 4.51
CA ARG A 199 8.60 3.42 3.62
C ARG A 199 8.36 2.39 2.51
N ILE A 200 7.17 1.80 2.51
CA ILE A 200 6.65 0.91 1.46
C ILE A 200 5.76 1.74 0.51
N SER A 201 6.27 2.01 -0.69
CA SER A 201 5.56 2.79 -1.71
C SER A 201 4.37 2.04 -2.32
N ALA A 202 3.46 2.76 -2.99
CA ALA A 202 2.30 2.14 -3.64
C ALA A 202 2.73 1.09 -4.68
N GLY A 203 2.03 -0.05 -4.69
CA GLY A 203 2.35 -1.20 -5.56
C GLY A 203 3.44 -2.13 -5.04
N VAL A 204 4.19 -1.72 -4.00
CA VAL A 204 5.30 -2.52 -3.44
C VAL A 204 4.78 -3.61 -2.51
N VAL A 205 5.35 -4.80 -2.68
CA VAL A 205 5.03 -5.98 -1.87
C VAL A 205 6.26 -6.46 -1.13
N VAL A 206 6.09 -6.80 0.15
CA VAL A 206 7.13 -7.30 1.05
C VAL A 206 6.78 -8.72 1.51
N GLY A 207 7.67 -9.67 1.25
CA GLY A 207 7.51 -11.08 1.61
C GLY A 207 7.67 -11.37 3.11
N ASP A 208 7.41 -12.63 3.49
CA ASP A 208 7.47 -13.09 4.87
C ASP A 208 8.87 -13.02 5.49
N GLY A 209 8.94 -12.65 6.76
CA GLY A 209 10.19 -12.50 7.52
C GLY A 209 11.09 -11.35 7.06
N THR A 210 10.61 -10.48 6.17
CA THR A 210 11.38 -9.33 5.69
C THR A 210 11.25 -8.14 6.64
N ASP A 211 12.40 -7.52 6.96
CA ASP A 211 12.50 -6.36 7.82
C ASP A 211 12.93 -5.12 7.02
N VAL A 212 12.11 -4.07 7.10
CA VAL A 212 12.35 -2.76 6.49
C VAL A 212 12.83 -1.81 7.59
N GLY A 213 14.14 -1.70 7.76
CA GLY A 213 14.75 -0.92 8.85
C GLY A 213 14.40 0.58 8.83
N GLY A 214 14.67 1.25 9.96
CA GLY A 214 14.26 2.63 10.22
C GLY A 214 14.53 3.59 9.06
N SER A 215 13.49 4.27 8.56
CA SER A 215 13.55 5.22 7.45
C SER A 215 14.08 4.66 6.11
N ALA A 216 14.22 3.33 5.97
CA ALA A 216 14.59 2.72 4.70
C ALA A 216 13.58 3.10 3.59
N SER A 217 14.06 3.18 2.36
CA SER A 217 13.27 3.65 1.22
C SER A 217 13.06 2.55 0.19
N ILE A 218 11.81 2.13 -0.05
CA ILE A 218 11.49 1.24 -1.17
C ILE A 218 10.81 2.08 -2.25
N MET A 219 11.50 2.24 -3.38
CA MET A 219 11.08 3.15 -4.43
C MET A 219 9.75 2.71 -5.04
N GLY A 220 8.80 3.64 -5.19
CA GLY A 220 7.58 3.40 -5.95
C GLY A 220 7.78 3.66 -7.43
N THR A 221 6.86 3.20 -8.26
CA THR A 221 6.84 3.47 -9.72
C THR A 221 6.87 4.97 -10.04
N LEU A 222 6.32 5.82 -9.15
CA LEU A 222 6.28 7.29 -9.30
C LEU A 222 7.58 8.01 -8.91
N SER A 223 8.55 7.31 -8.30
CA SER A 223 9.77 7.92 -7.74
C SER A 223 10.95 7.95 -8.73
N GLY A 224 10.69 7.80 -10.04
CA GLY A 224 11.64 8.17 -11.09
C GLY A 224 12.53 7.05 -11.67
N GLY A 225 12.20 5.76 -11.48
CA GLY A 225 13.09 4.66 -11.88
C GLY A 225 12.52 3.55 -12.77
N GLY A 226 11.32 3.68 -13.34
CA GLY A 226 10.81 2.71 -14.32
C GLY A 226 9.31 2.42 -14.19
N LYS A 227 8.80 1.56 -15.08
CA LYS A 227 7.41 1.05 -15.05
C LYS A 227 7.24 -0.19 -14.16
N GLU A 228 8.34 -0.78 -13.71
CA GLU A 228 8.31 -2.02 -12.94
C GLU A 228 7.85 -1.79 -11.49
N LYS A 229 7.11 -2.75 -10.97
CA LYS A 229 6.66 -2.76 -9.58
C LYS A 229 7.71 -3.48 -8.74
N ILE A 230 8.30 -2.77 -7.79
CA ILE A 230 9.33 -3.33 -6.91
C ILE A 230 8.68 -4.29 -5.91
N SER A 231 9.30 -5.46 -5.73
CA SER A 231 8.96 -6.41 -4.67
C SER A 231 10.20 -6.81 -3.89
N LEU A 232 10.02 -7.06 -2.59
CA LEU A 232 11.02 -7.72 -1.75
C LEU A 232 10.52 -9.13 -1.45
N GLY A 233 11.38 -10.11 -1.66
CA GLY A 233 11.14 -11.50 -1.30
C GLY A 233 11.07 -11.74 0.20
N GLU A 234 11.32 -12.96 0.61
CA GLU A 234 11.30 -13.40 2.00
C GLU A 234 12.64 -13.19 2.69
N ARG A 235 12.63 -12.95 4.00
CA ARG A 235 13.84 -12.84 4.85
C ARG A 235 14.85 -11.80 4.34
N VAL A 236 14.36 -10.75 3.69
CA VAL A 236 15.17 -9.60 3.27
C VAL A 236 15.40 -8.68 4.46
N LEU A 237 16.58 -8.08 4.55
CA LEU A 237 16.87 -7.04 5.55
C LEU A 237 17.33 -5.76 4.86
N LEU A 238 16.50 -4.71 4.93
CA LEU A 238 16.94 -3.37 4.59
C LEU A 238 17.47 -2.67 5.84
N GLY A 239 18.75 -2.32 5.85
CA GLY A 239 19.35 -1.56 6.95
C GLY A 239 18.70 -0.18 7.12
N ALA A 240 18.82 0.40 8.31
CA ALA A 240 18.29 1.74 8.58
C ALA A 240 18.86 2.77 7.59
N ASN A 241 18.03 3.71 7.15
CA ASN A 241 18.37 4.72 6.13
C ASN A 241 18.88 4.16 4.79
N SER A 242 18.72 2.86 4.54
CA SER A 242 19.02 2.29 3.22
C SER A 242 17.93 2.65 2.20
N GLY A 243 18.13 2.27 0.95
CA GLY A 243 17.06 2.31 -0.02
C GLY A 243 17.30 1.39 -1.21
N VAL A 244 16.21 0.99 -1.85
CA VAL A 244 16.22 0.16 -3.05
C VAL A 244 15.31 0.74 -4.11
N GLY A 245 15.84 0.79 -5.33
CA GLY A 245 15.15 1.10 -6.57
C GLY A 245 15.07 -0.08 -7.52
N ILE A 246 15.25 -1.31 -6.99
CA ILE A 246 15.16 -2.60 -7.70
C ILE A 246 14.40 -3.59 -6.83
N SER A 247 13.87 -4.65 -7.43
CA SER A 247 13.34 -5.79 -6.66
C SER A 247 14.47 -6.58 -6.03
N LEU A 248 14.20 -7.18 -4.87
CA LEU A 248 15.12 -8.11 -4.22
C LEU A 248 14.43 -9.47 -4.12
N GLY A 249 15.14 -10.54 -4.48
CA GLY A 249 14.72 -11.89 -4.15
C GLY A 249 14.92 -12.19 -2.66
N ASP A 250 14.76 -13.45 -2.29
CA ASP A 250 14.83 -13.88 -0.90
C ASP A 250 16.23 -13.72 -0.30
N ASP A 251 16.31 -13.64 1.03
CA ASP A 251 17.57 -13.67 1.78
C ASP A 251 18.58 -12.57 1.41
N CYS A 252 18.13 -11.47 0.79
CA CYS A 252 18.95 -10.30 0.49
C CYS A 252 19.17 -9.39 1.70
N VAL A 253 20.27 -8.63 1.69
CA VAL A 253 20.56 -7.58 2.68
C VAL A 253 21.07 -6.34 1.99
N VAL A 254 20.62 -5.18 2.44
CA VAL A 254 21.18 -3.88 2.05
C VAL A 254 21.73 -3.21 3.29
N GLU A 255 23.01 -2.85 3.25
CA GLU A 255 23.68 -2.10 4.31
C GLU A 255 22.91 -0.81 4.68
N ALA A 256 22.95 -0.46 5.97
CA ALA A 256 22.43 0.81 6.45
C ALA A 256 23.06 2.00 5.70
N GLY A 257 22.25 2.99 5.32
CA GLY A 257 22.70 4.18 4.58
C GLY A 257 23.06 3.96 3.11
N LEU A 258 22.97 2.73 2.58
CA LEU A 258 23.19 2.45 1.17
C LEU A 258 21.87 2.54 0.39
N TYR A 259 21.86 3.35 -0.67
CA TYR A 259 20.79 3.35 -1.66
C TYR A 259 21.23 2.65 -2.95
N VAL A 260 20.58 1.54 -3.30
CA VAL A 260 20.80 0.79 -4.55
C VAL A 260 19.72 1.17 -5.55
N THR A 261 20.05 2.06 -6.49
CA THR A 261 19.15 2.42 -7.59
C THR A 261 19.32 1.44 -8.76
N ALA A 262 18.35 1.41 -9.68
CA ALA A 262 18.47 0.64 -10.92
C ALA A 262 19.75 0.97 -11.72
N GLY A 263 20.19 2.23 -11.70
CA GLY A 263 21.38 2.71 -12.40
C GLY A 263 22.69 2.58 -11.63
N THR A 264 22.64 2.23 -10.34
CA THR A 264 23.85 2.09 -9.50
C THR A 264 24.76 1.04 -10.12
N LYS A 265 26.03 1.38 -10.35
CA LYS A 265 27.05 0.42 -10.78
C LYS A 265 27.56 -0.33 -9.55
N VAL A 266 27.41 -1.65 -9.59
CA VAL A 266 27.70 -2.56 -8.49
C VAL A 266 28.84 -3.47 -8.90
N THR A 267 29.94 -3.43 -8.16
CA THR A 267 31.04 -4.40 -8.28
C THR A 267 30.54 -5.72 -7.72
N VAL A 268 30.43 -6.75 -8.56
CA VAL A 268 29.99 -8.07 -8.13
C VAL A 268 31.21 -8.85 -7.64
N LEU A 269 31.09 -9.41 -6.44
CA LEU A 269 32.14 -10.20 -5.81
C LEU A 269 31.73 -11.68 -5.79
N ASP A 270 32.70 -12.57 -5.89
CA ASP A 270 32.52 -14.01 -5.67
C ASP A 270 32.51 -14.35 -4.16
N GLY A 271 32.36 -15.64 -3.84
CA GLY A 271 32.33 -16.12 -2.45
C GLY A 271 33.66 -16.00 -1.70
N GLU A 272 34.77 -15.79 -2.40
CA GLU A 272 36.11 -15.59 -1.83
C GLU A 272 36.45 -14.10 -1.69
N GLY A 273 35.57 -13.21 -2.18
CA GLY A 273 35.76 -11.76 -2.18
C GLY A 273 36.51 -11.22 -3.40
N GLY A 274 36.79 -12.07 -4.39
CA GLY A 274 37.35 -11.67 -5.68
C GLY A 274 36.31 -10.93 -6.53
N VAL A 275 36.77 -10.02 -7.40
CA VAL A 275 35.88 -9.30 -8.32
C VAL A 275 35.50 -10.21 -9.48
N SER A 276 34.22 -10.54 -9.61
CA SER A 276 33.68 -11.34 -10.72
C SER A 276 33.18 -10.46 -11.88
N GLY A 277 32.89 -9.18 -11.62
CA GLY A 277 32.50 -8.24 -12.66
C GLY A 277 31.85 -6.97 -12.13
N THR A 278 31.14 -6.25 -13.01
CA THR A 278 30.34 -5.07 -12.65
C THR A 278 28.98 -5.18 -13.34
N ALA A 279 27.92 -4.94 -12.58
CA ALA A 279 26.54 -4.93 -13.06
C ALA A 279 25.86 -3.60 -12.71
N LYS A 280 24.81 -3.23 -13.44
CA LYS A 280 23.85 -2.22 -12.97
C LYS A 280 22.91 -2.86 -11.94
N GLY A 281 22.39 -2.07 -11.00
CA GLY A 281 21.39 -2.54 -10.04
C GLY A 281 20.22 -3.26 -10.71
N SER A 282 19.73 -2.75 -11.84
CA SER A 282 18.65 -3.38 -12.62
C SER A 282 18.96 -4.80 -13.08
N GLU A 283 20.23 -5.13 -13.34
CA GLU A 283 20.67 -6.45 -13.79
C GLU A 283 20.73 -7.46 -12.62
N LEU A 284 20.68 -6.97 -11.37
CA LEU A 284 20.61 -7.75 -10.13
C LEU A 284 19.19 -7.78 -9.52
N SER A 285 18.22 -7.18 -10.20
CA SER A 285 16.84 -7.10 -9.72
C SER A 285 16.22 -8.49 -9.61
N GLY A 286 15.65 -8.81 -8.45
CA GLY A 286 15.02 -10.10 -8.18
C GLY A 286 15.99 -11.23 -7.83
N SER A 287 17.30 -10.99 -7.84
CA SER A 287 18.27 -11.97 -7.36
C SER A 287 18.12 -12.20 -5.85
N SER A 288 18.30 -13.46 -5.42
CA SER A 288 18.28 -13.86 -4.01
C SER A 288 19.69 -13.92 -3.42
N GLY A 289 19.78 -13.84 -2.09
CA GLY A 289 21.01 -14.11 -1.35
C GLY A 289 22.14 -13.10 -1.54
N LEU A 290 21.84 -11.87 -1.96
CA LEU A 290 22.85 -10.83 -2.13
C LEU A 290 22.98 -9.96 -0.89
N LEU A 291 24.21 -9.63 -0.51
CA LEU A 291 24.56 -8.54 0.39
C LEU A 291 25.04 -7.36 -0.44
N PHE A 292 24.27 -6.28 -0.44
CA PHE A 292 24.68 -4.98 -0.98
C PHE A 292 25.33 -4.15 0.12
N LEU A 293 26.54 -3.67 -0.14
CA LEU A 293 27.32 -2.86 0.79
C LEU A 293 28.15 -1.82 0.05
N ARG A 294 28.56 -0.77 0.74
CA ARG A 294 29.56 0.19 0.28
C ARG A 294 30.88 -0.14 0.94
N ASP A 295 31.89 -0.38 0.14
CA ASP A 295 33.26 -0.48 0.64
C ASP A 295 33.68 0.89 1.19
N SER A 296 33.94 0.95 2.50
CA SER A 296 34.18 2.21 3.20
C SER A 296 35.54 2.84 2.88
N VAL A 297 36.47 2.08 2.30
CA VAL A 297 37.80 2.57 1.93
C VAL A 297 37.78 3.15 0.51
N THR A 298 37.11 2.46 -0.42
CA THR A 298 37.09 2.82 -1.85
C THR A 298 35.84 3.59 -2.28
N GLY A 299 34.77 3.52 -1.49
CA GLY A 299 33.46 4.07 -1.82
C GLY A 299 32.66 3.26 -2.84
N GLN A 300 33.20 2.13 -3.34
CA GLN A 300 32.51 1.31 -4.33
C GLN A 300 31.30 0.61 -3.73
N VAL A 301 30.18 0.61 -4.45
CA VAL A 301 29.03 -0.25 -4.12
C VAL A 301 29.33 -1.66 -4.61
N GLN A 302 29.18 -2.64 -3.73
CA GLN A 302 29.49 -4.04 -3.97
C GLN A 302 28.24 -4.91 -3.73
N ALA A 303 28.16 -6.02 -4.46
CA ALA A 303 27.25 -7.12 -4.15
C ALA A 303 28.05 -8.38 -3.88
N ARG A 304 27.81 -9.00 -2.71
CA ARG A 304 28.46 -10.25 -2.29
C ARG A 304 27.40 -11.35 -2.12
N PRO A 305 27.67 -12.60 -2.53
CA PRO A 305 26.80 -13.70 -2.18
C PRO A 305 26.78 -13.94 -0.66
N ARG A 306 25.62 -14.35 -0.13
CA ARG A 306 25.44 -14.77 1.26
C ARG A 306 25.32 -16.30 1.35
N LYS A 307 25.74 -16.86 2.49
CA LYS A 307 25.46 -18.25 2.90
C LYS A 307 25.80 -19.33 1.84
N GLY A 308 26.92 -19.20 1.12
CA GLY A 308 27.36 -20.20 0.14
C GLY A 308 26.53 -20.26 -1.16
N GLN A 309 25.67 -19.28 -1.43
CA GLN A 309 24.99 -19.15 -2.72
C GLN A 309 25.93 -18.53 -3.77
N LYS A 310 25.68 -18.77 -5.07
CA LYS A 310 26.39 -18.13 -6.18
C LYS A 310 25.55 -17.00 -6.74
N VAL A 311 26.19 -15.89 -7.10
CA VAL A 311 25.53 -14.84 -7.89
C VAL A 311 25.47 -15.32 -9.34
N GLU A 312 24.30 -15.79 -9.77
CA GLU A 312 24.08 -16.11 -11.18
C GLU A 312 23.70 -14.82 -11.93
N LEU A 313 24.70 -14.17 -12.52
CA LEU A 313 24.45 -13.14 -13.52
C LEU A 313 23.84 -13.82 -14.76
N ASN A 314 22.74 -13.28 -15.27
CA ASN A 314 22.03 -13.86 -16.40
C ASN A 314 22.98 -13.99 -17.61
N ALA A 315 23.32 -15.23 -17.99
CA ALA A 315 24.27 -15.52 -19.06
C ALA A 315 23.86 -14.89 -20.41
N ALA A 316 22.56 -14.64 -20.62
CA ALA A 316 22.03 -14.00 -21.82
C ALA A 316 22.41 -12.51 -21.95
N LEU A 317 22.78 -11.84 -20.85
CA LEU A 317 23.20 -10.42 -20.85
C LEU A 317 24.71 -10.24 -21.09
N HIS A 318 25.47 -11.33 -21.10
CA HIS A 318 26.94 -11.32 -21.19
C HIS A 318 27.48 -12.09 -22.41
N ALA A 319 26.60 -12.54 -23.31
CA ALA A 319 26.99 -12.98 -24.64
C ALA A 319 27.04 -11.76 -25.57
N ASN A 320 28.25 -11.37 -26.00
CA ASN A 320 28.45 -10.45 -27.14
C ASN A 320 28.17 -11.15 -28.47
#